data_AF-A0A8S1J615-F1
#
_entry.id   AF-A0A8S1J615-F1
#
_cell.length_a   1.000
_cell.length_b   1.000
_cell.length_c   1.000
_cell.angle_alpha   90.00
_cell.angle_beta   90.00
_cell.angle_gamma   90.00
#
_symmetry.space_group_name_H-M   'P 1'
#
loop_
_entity.id
_entity.type
_entity.pdbx_description
1 polymer ?
#
loop_
_entity_poly.entity_id
_entity_poly.type
_entity_poly.pdbx_seq_one_letter_code
_entity_poly.pdbx_strand_id
1 'polypeptide(L)'
;VNVENYAEWIELVANFTIQSLNSWQWAAGSVYYLLALWSRLVTSMPYLKGDSPSLLETNVPKIVHAYLTSRLDCVRAVLQNGMAEDPLDNEGELQDQLESLPHLFRFQYDKTCALVCSMMDPIAKSFQDWSTGQPPGQDARQLAVLEGQLTWLVYITGAVIRGRLSTSSSETMEALDGDLSARVFRLLGVMENGLHQQRFRERSRQRLDLAVLSFFQSFRRVYVGETVMHSSKVYARLGESLPGIRDHLAVLNVIMKTIANNLRAYGECDALIDNSLSLFQDSAVDDEPAAHRAYHSECLAAAPQL
;
A
#
# COMPACT_ATOMS: atom_id res chain seq x y z
N VAL A 1 15.24 22.77 -23.62
CA VAL A 1 14.36 22.81 -24.81
C VAL A 1 13.04 23.37 -24.32
N ASN A 2 12.70 24.60 -24.65
CA ASN A 2 11.39 25.15 -24.31
C ASN A 2 10.42 24.62 -25.38
N VAL A 3 9.59 23.63 -25.01
CA VAL A 3 8.63 23.03 -25.95
C VAL A 3 7.47 24.01 -26.09
N GLU A 4 7.29 24.57 -27.28
CA GLU A 4 6.12 25.40 -27.58
C GLU A 4 4.85 24.63 -27.22
N ASN A 5 3.94 25.29 -26.48
CA ASN A 5 2.66 24.74 -26.01
C ASN A 5 2.73 23.62 -24.95
N TYR A 6 3.88 23.43 -24.27
CA TYR A 6 3.97 22.43 -23.17
C TYR A 6 2.88 22.59 -22.11
N ALA A 7 2.60 23.83 -21.69
CA ALA A 7 1.62 24.12 -20.65
C ALA A 7 0.20 23.67 -21.04
N GLU A 8 -0.23 23.99 -22.26
CA GLU A 8 -1.52 23.55 -22.78
C GLU A 8 -1.57 22.02 -22.92
N TRP A 9 -0.51 21.43 -23.47
CA TRP A 9 -0.41 19.98 -23.64
C TRP A 9 -0.53 19.23 -22.30
N ILE A 10 0.24 19.63 -21.28
CA ILE A 10 0.26 18.91 -19.99
C ILE A 10 -1.07 19.06 -19.25
N GLU A 11 -1.76 20.19 -19.40
CA GLU A 11 -3.11 20.39 -18.84
C GLU A 11 -4.17 19.52 -19.54
N LEU A 12 -4.13 19.44 -20.87
CA LEU A 12 -5.02 18.56 -21.63
C LEU A 12 -4.80 17.08 -21.28
N VAL A 13 -3.55 16.66 -21.16
CA VAL A 13 -3.20 15.29 -20.73
C VAL A 13 -3.67 15.02 -19.30
N ALA A 14 -3.54 15.99 -18.39
CA ALA A 14 -4.04 15.87 -17.01
C ALA A 14 -5.56 15.71 -16.99
N ASN A 15 -6.29 16.55 -17.72
CA ASN A 15 -7.75 16.48 -17.82
C ASN A 15 -8.21 15.14 -18.42
N PHE A 16 -7.57 14.70 -19.51
CA PHE A 16 -7.83 13.39 -20.11
C PHE A 16 -7.58 12.24 -19.13
N THR A 17 -6.48 12.30 -18.38
CA THR A 17 -6.14 11.28 -17.37
C THR A 17 -7.21 11.22 -16.29
N ILE A 18 -7.60 12.37 -15.73
CA ILE A 18 -8.62 12.46 -14.67
C ILE A 18 -9.97 11.92 -15.16
N GLN A 19 -10.40 12.31 -16.37
CA GLN A 19 -11.65 11.82 -16.95
C GLN A 19 -11.62 10.31 -17.19
N SER A 20 -10.49 9.78 -17.65
CA SER A 20 -10.30 8.34 -17.87
C SER A 20 -10.35 7.56 -16.56
N LEU A 21 -9.71 8.08 -15.49
CA LEU A 21 -9.75 7.49 -14.15
C LEU A 21 -11.18 7.47 -13.59
N ASN A 22 -11.92 8.57 -13.74
CA ASN A 22 -13.31 8.64 -13.27
C ASN A 22 -14.24 7.73 -14.10
N SER A 23 -13.91 7.49 -15.37
CA SER A 23 -14.65 6.62 -16.28
C SER A 23 -14.06 5.20 -16.33
N TRP A 24 -13.64 4.68 -15.17
CA TRP A 24 -12.87 3.43 -15.07
C TRP A 24 -13.53 2.22 -15.73
N GLN A 25 -14.87 2.17 -15.80
CA GLN A 25 -15.62 1.10 -16.46
C GLN A 25 -15.28 0.96 -17.96
N TRP A 26 -14.91 2.06 -18.60
CA TRP A 26 -14.64 2.13 -20.03
C TRP A 26 -13.13 2.22 -20.34
N ALA A 27 -12.32 2.57 -19.35
CA ALA A 27 -10.89 2.85 -19.51
C ALA A 27 -9.97 1.97 -18.65
N ALA A 28 -10.47 0.85 -18.09
CA ALA A 28 -9.72 -0.01 -17.17
C ALA A 28 -8.31 -0.38 -17.70
N GLY A 29 -8.22 -0.86 -18.95
CA GLY A 29 -6.94 -1.23 -19.57
C GLY A 29 -5.99 -0.05 -19.86
N SER A 30 -6.45 1.19 -19.75
CA SER A 30 -5.62 2.39 -19.95
C SER A 30 -5.03 2.96 -18.66
N VAL A 31 -5.57 2.57 -17.50
CA VAL A 31 -5.18 3.13 -16.19
C VAL A 31 -3.69 2.95 -15.93
N TYR A 32 -3.17 1.75 -16.15
CA TYR A 32 -1.75 1.45 -16.00
C TYR A 32 -0.86 2.39 -16.83
N TYR A 33 -1.13 2.52 -18.12
CA TYR A 33 -0.32 3.35 -19.02
C TYR A 33 -0.36 4.82 -18.66
N LEU A 34 -1.53 5.32 -18.23
CA LEU A 34 -1.70 6.69 -17.77
C LEU A 34 -0.87 6.95 -16.50
N LEU A 35 -0.96 6.07 -15.50
CA LEU A 35 -0.17 6.20 -14.27
C LEU A 35 1.32 6.10 -14.56
N ALA A 36 1.74 5.17 -15.42
CA ALA A 36 3.13 5.00 -15.83
C ALA A 36 3.68 6.24 -16.55
N LEU A 37 2.88 6.89 -17.40
CA LEU A 37 3.24 8.15 -18.04
C LEU A 37 3.56 9.22 -16.98
N TRP A 38 2.66 9.46 -16.05
CA TRP A 38 2.87 10.47 -15.00
C TRP A 38 4.02 10.10 -14.07
N SER A 39 4.20 8.81 -13.77
CA SER A 39 5.32 8.29 -12.99
C SER A 39 6.65 8.65 -13.67
N ARG A 40 6.77 8.42 -14.98
CA ARG A 40 7.95 8.81 -15.78
C ARG A 40 8.14 10.32 -15.88
N LEU A 41 7.07 11.10 -15.99
CA LEU A 41 7.16 12.57 -16.00
C LEU A 41 7.73 13.11 -14.68
N VAL A 42 7.27 12.57 -13.55
CA VAL A 42 7.75 12.93 -12.21
C VAL A 42 9.22 12.52 -12.03
N THR A 43 9.60 11.29 -12.38
CA THR A 43 10.99 10.84 -12.22
C THR A 43 11.97 11.54 -13.16
N SER A 44 11.47 12.13 -14.25
CA SER A 44 12.28 12.92 -15.18
C SER A 44 12.53 14.36 -14.69
N MET A 45 11.84 14.80 -13.64
CA MET A 45 11.92 16.18 -13.14
C MET A 45 13.34 16.66 -12.78
N PRO A 46 14.20 15.85 -12.14
CA PRO A 46 15.59 16.26 -11.85
C PRO A 46 16.44 16.56 -13.09
N TYR A 47 16.03 16.11 -14.28
CA TYR A 47 16.75 16.32 -15.53
C TYR A 47 16.24 17.54 -16.32
N LEU A 48 15.14 18.16 -15.90
CA LEU A 48 14.62 19.37 -16.51
C LEU A 48 15.59 20.53 -16.23
N LYS A 49 16.17 21.08 -17.30
CA LYS A 49 17.05 22.26 -17.25
C LYS A 49 16.28 23.48 -17.73
N GLY A 50 16.10 24.47 -16.84
CA GLY A 50 15.48 25.77 -17.13
C GLY A 50 14.40 26.15 -16.11
N ASP A 51 14.03 27.43 -16.11
CA ASP A 51 13.04 28.02 -15.16
C ASP A 51 11.58 27.85 -15.61
N SER A 52 11.31 27.03 -16.63
CA SER A 52 9.95 26.84 -17.14
C SER A 52 9.15 25.94 -16.18
N PRO A 53 7.93 26.34 -15.76
CA PRO A 53 7.15 25.58 -14.79
C PRO A 53 6.74 24.24 -15.38
N SER A 54 7.01 23.16 -14.64
CA SER A 54 6.62 21.79 -15.06
C SER A 54 5.11 21.53 -14.97
N LEU A 55 4.38 22.36 -14.20
CA LEU A 55 2.95 22.19 -13.85
C LEU A 55 2.60 20.85 -13.17
N LEU A 56 3.58 19.97 -12.94
CA LEU A 56 3.40 18.68 -12.26
C LEU A 56 2.94 18.89 -10.81
N GLU A 57 3.42 19.94 -10.15
CA GLU A 57 3.05 20.28 -8.77
C GLU A 57 1.56 20.59 -8.60
N THR A 58 0.89 20.98 -9.69
CA THR A 58 -0.56 21.23 -9.71
C THR A 58 -1.34 20.01 -10.18
N ASN A 59 -0.82 19.27 -11.16
CA ASN A 59 -1.56 18.19 -11.83
C ASN A 59 -1.44 16.84 -11.11
N VAL A 60 -0.26 16.49 -10.60
CA VAL A 60 -0.03 15.19 -9.94
C VAL A 60 -0.96 14.97 -8.73
N PRO A 61 -1.15 15.94 -7.81
CA PRO A 61 -2.08 15.76 -6.69
C PRO A 61 -3.53 15.54 -7.13
N LYS A 62 -3.98 16.21 -8.21
CA LYS A 62 -5.33 16.03 -8.76
C LYS A 62 -5.52 14.63 -9.34
N ILE A 63 -4.49 14.10 -10.01
CA ILE A 63 -4.50 12.74 -10.58
C ILE A 63 -4.49 11.69 -9.47
N VAL A 64 -3.66 11.86 -8.44
CA VAL A 64 -3.65 10.98 -7.26
C VAL A 64 -5.02 10.96 -6.59
N HIS A 65 -5.64 12.12 -6.42
CA HIS A 65 -7.00 12.23 -5.89
C HIS A 65 -8.02 11.51 -6.77
N ALA A 66 -8.04 11.77 -8.07
CA ALA A 66 -8.95 11.12 -9.01
C ALA A 66 -8.77 9.59 -9.01
N TYR A 67 -7.53 9.10 -8.94
CA TYR A 67 -7.23 7.68 -8.85
C TYR A 67 -7.81 7.06 -7.58
N LEU A 68 -7.53 7.65 -6.41
CA LEU A 68 -8.03 7.15 -5.12
C LEU A 68 -9.56 7.12 -5.09
N THR A 69 -10.21 8.23 -5.46
CA THR A 69 -11.68 8.30 -5.53
C THR A 69 -12.24 7.25 -6.48
N SER A 70 -11.66 7.11 -7.68
CA SER A 70 -12.04 6.10 -8.67
C SER A 70 -11.99 4.68 -8.12
N ARG A 71 -10.91 4.29 -7.42
CA ARG A 71 -10.79 2.95 -6.84
C ARG A 71 -11.85 2.70 -5.76
N LEU A 72 -12.10 3.68 -4.90
CA LEU A 72 -13.11 3.56 -3.83
C LEU A 72 -14.54 3.51 -4.35
N ASP A 73 -14.84 4.24 -5.42
CA ASP A 73 -16.15 4.21 -6.09
C ASP A 73 -16.32 2.96 -6.94
N CYS A 74 -15.23 2.41 -7.50
CA CYS A 74 -15.22 1.13 -8.20
C CYS A 74 -15.73 0.00 -7.29
N VAL A 75 -15.24 -0.08 -6.05
CA VAL A 75 -15.70 -1.08 -5.06
C VAL A 75 -17.22 -0.99 -4.85
N ARG A 76 -17.74 0.23 -4.69
CA ARG A 76 -19.18 0.45 -4.53
C ARG A 76 -19.95 -0.03 -5.75
N ALA A 77 -19.54 0.38 -6.94
CA ALA A 77 -20.23 0.06 -8.18
C ALA A 77 -20.21 -1.44 -8.49
N VAL A 78 -19.06 -2.12 -8.33
CA VAL A 78 -18.93 -3.57 -8.53
C VAL A 78 -19.84 -4.30 -7.55
N LEU A 79 -19.72 -3.98 -6.26
CA LEU A 79 -20.47 -4.68 -5.24
C LEU A 79 -21.97 -4.36 -5.29
N GLN A 80 -22.40 -3.15 -5.69
CA GLN A 80 -23.81 -2.73 -5.72
C GLN A 80 -24.54 -3.06 -7.03
N ASN A 81 -23.86 -2.94 -8.17
CA ASN A 81 -24.50 -3.10 -9.48
C ASN A 81 -24.16 -4.42 -10.15
N GLY A 82 -23.07 -5.10 -9.76
CA GLY A 82 -22.67 -6.40 -10.32
C GLY A 82 -22.36 -6.37 -11.82
N MET A 83 -22.17 -5.18 -12.41
CA MET A 83 -22.09 -4.97 -13.86
C MET A 83 -20.65 -4.81 -14.39
N ALA A 84 -19.63 -4.94 -13.54
CA ALA A 84 -18.23 -4.76 -13.94
C ALA A 84 -17.31 -5.78 -13.25
N GLU A 85 -16.25 -6.17 -13.95
CA GLU A 85 -15.16 -6.96 -13.36
C GLU A 85 -14.51 -6.17 -12.23
N ASP A 86 -14.22 -6.86 -11.13
CA ASP A 86 -13.57 -6.26 -9.97
C ASP A 86 -12.06 -6.18 -10.22
N PRO A 87 -11.44 -4.99 -10.27
CA PRO A 87 -9.99 -4.91 -10.49
C PRO A 87 -9.18 -5.49 -9.32
N LEU A 88 -9.79 -5.73 -8.15
CA LEU A 88 -9.14 -6.46 -7.05
C LEU A 88 -9.03 -7.97 -7.31
N ASP A 89 -9.72 -8.52 -8.31
CA ASP A 89 -9.62 -9.93 -8.69
C ASP A 89 -8.54 -10.20 -9.74
N ASN A 90 -7.99 -9.14 -10.35
CA ASN A 90 -6.90 -9.26 -11.30
C ASN A 90 -5.59 -8.82 -10.61
N GLU A 91 -4.88 -9.80 -10.03
CA GLU A 91 -3.64 -9.55 -9.29
C GLU A 91 -2.55 -8.91 -10.16
N GLY A 92 -2.46 -9.30 -11.44
CA GLY A 92 -1.50 -8.70 -12.38
C GLY A 92 -1.77 -7.23 -12.63
N GLU A 93 -3.01 -6.87 -12.98
CA GLU A 93 -3.39 -5.47 -13.19
C GLU A 93 -3.31 -4.62 -11.92
N LEU A 94 -3.62 -5.22 -10.77
CA LEU A 94 -3.45 -4.57 -9.47
C LEU A 94 -1.98 -4.24 -9.23
N GLN A 95 -1.10 -5.23 -9.40
CA GLN A 95 0.34 -5.06 -9.17
C GLN A 95 0.95 -4.02 -10.14
N ASP A 96 0.59 -4.09 -11.42
CA ASP A 96 1.02 -3.13 -12.45
C ASP A 96 0.64 -1.69 -12.07
N GLN A 97 -0.58 -1.48 -11.56
CA GLN A 97 -1.01 -0.17 -11.08
C GLN A 97 -0.20 0.27 -9.87
N LEU A 98 0.00 -0.61 -8.88
CA LEU A 98 0.72 -0.31 -7.64
C LEU A 98 2.19 0.06 -7.88
N GLU A 99 2.84 -0.46 -8.92
CA GLU A 99 4.23 -0.13 -9.27
C GLU A 99 4.42 1.32 -9.70
N SER A 100 3.40 1.94 -10.31
CA SER A 100 3.48 3.31 -10.81
C SER A 100 3.24 4.36 -9.72
N LEU A 101 2.54 3.99 -8.65
CA LEU A 101 2.07 4.91 -7.60
C LEU A 101 3.17 5.58 -6.77
N PRO A 102 4.28 4.92 -6.37
CA PRO A 102 5.16 5.50 -5.38
C PRO A 102 5.79 6.82 -5.83
N HIS A 103 6.17 6.94 -7.11
CA HIS A 103 6.71 8.18 -7.64
C HIS A 103 5.66 9.31 -7.62
N LEU A 104 4.40 9.00 -7.96
CA LEU A 104 3.30 9.98 -7.95
C LEU A 104 2.97 10.45 -6.54
N PHE A 105 2.86 9.52 -5.60
CA PHE A 105 2.51 9.83 -4.22
C PHE A 105 3.64 10.57 -3.52
N ARG A 106 4.89 10.13 -3.70
CA ARG A 106 6.05 10.72 -3.02
C ARG A 106 6.51 12.05 -3.63
N PHE A 107 5.96 12.46 -4.77
CA PHE A 107 6.23 13.77 -5.38
C PHE A 107 5.78 14.94 -4.49
N GLN A 108 4.63 14.82 -3.83
CA GLN A 108 4.15 15.77 -2.81
C GLN A 108 3.64 14.98 -1.60
N TYR A 109 4.59 14.33 -0.93
CA TYR A 109 4.28 13.22 -0.03
C TYR A 109 3.44 13.62 1.19
N ASP A 110 3.67 14.80 1.73
CA ASP A 110 2.88 15.40 2.80
C ASP A 110 1.39 15.49 2.42
N LYS A 111 1.09 16.02 1.22
CA LYS A 111 -0.29 16.23 0.75
C LYS A 111 -0.97 14.90 0.40
N THR A 112 -0.25 13.99 -0.25
CA THR A 112 -0.82 12.70 -0.66
C THR A 112 -1.04 11.78 0.54
N CYS A 113 -0.15 11.78 1.54
CA CYS A 113 -0.38 11.13 2.83
C CYS A 113 -1.60 11.71 3.55
N ALA A 114 -1.71 13.03 3.65
CA ALA A 114 -2.87 13.68 4.28
C ALA A 114 -4.18 13.30 3.57
N LEU A 115 -4.17 13.20 2.24
CA LEU A 115 -5.30 12.74 1.45
C LEU A 115 -5.67 11.28 1.77
N VAL A 116 -4.71 10.35 1.71
CA VAL A 116 -4.96 8.93 2.05
C VAL A 116 -5.52 8.79 3.46
N CYS A 117 -4.95 9.50 4.43
CA CYS A 117 -5.45 9.55 5.80
C CYS A 117 -6.90 10.04 5.87
N SER A 118 -7.21 11.15 5.19
CA SER A 118 -8.56 11.74 5.19
C SER A 118 -9.63 10.83 4.59
N MET A 119 -9.24 9.92 3.67
CA MET A 119 -10.14 8.94 3.07
C MET A 119 -10.23 7.66 3.92
N MET A 120 -9.10 7.19 4.46
CA MET A 120 -9.03 5.95 5.25
C MET A 120 -9.72 6.09 6.61
N ASP A 121 -9.50 7.20 7.33
CA ASP A 121 -10.01 7.40 8.70
C ASP A 121 -11.54 7.26 8.83
N PRO A 122 -12.40 7.89 7.99
CA PRO A 122 -13.84 7.70 8.09
C PRO A 122 -14.29 6.28 7.72
N ILE A 123 -13.64 5.63 6.75
CA ILE A 123 -13.96 4.26 6.33
C ILE A 123 -13.58 3.27 7.43
N ALA A 124 -12.40 3.41 8.03
CA ALA A 124 -11.93 2.58 9.13
C ALA A 124 -12.81 2.77 10.38
N LYS A 125 -13.24 4.00 10.66
CA LYS A 125 -14.20 4.27 11.75
C LYS A 125 -15.52 3.58 11.50
N SER A 126 -16.10 3.74 10.30
CA SER A 126 -17.31 3.03 9.93
C SER A 126 -17.13 1.52 10.08
N PHE A 127 -16.02 0.94 9.60
CA PHE A 127 -15.73 -0.49 9.76
C PHE A 127 -15.61 -0.91 11.24
N GLN A 128 -15.02 -0.08 12.09
CA GLN A 128 -14.93 -0.32 13.53
C GLN A 128 -16.29 -0.32 14.22
N ASP A 129 -17.20 0.56 13.84
CA ASP A 129 -18.52 0.67 14.48
C ASP A 129 -19.31 -0.67 14.35
N TRP A 130 -19.10 -1.43 13.26
CA TRP A 130 -19.70 -2.77 13.08
C TRP A 130 -19.20 -3.81 14.08
N SER A 131 -18.04 -3.61 14.71
CA SER A 131 -17.52 -4.52 15.74
C SER A 131 -18.26 -4.41 17.07
N THR A 132 -18.92 -3.28 17.34
CA THR A 132 -19.61 -2.98 18.60
C THR A 132 -21.09 -3.42 18.64
N GLY A 133 -21.57 -4.01 17.54
CA GLY A 133 -22.89 -4.62 17.41
C GLY A 133 -23.54 -4.26 16.08
N GLN A 134 -24.23 -5.22 15.45
CA GLN A 134 -25.09 -4.94 14.29
C GLN A 134 -26.38 -4.26 14.78
N PRO A 135 -26.66 -2.98 14.45
CA PRO A 135 -28.02 -2.48 14.55
C PRO A 135 -28.94 -3.29 13.61
N PRO A 136 -30.18 -3.60 14.01
CA PRO A 136 -31.11 -4.32 13.15
C PRO A 136 -31.35 -3.56 11.84
N GLY A 137 -31.13 -4.23 10.70
CA GLY A 137 -31.33 -3.68 9.36
C GLY A 137 -30.07 -3.26 8.60
N GLN A 138 -28.87 -3.50 9.11
CA GLN A 138 -27.63 -3.25 8.39
C GLN A 138 -27.32 -4.34 7.34
N ASP A 139 -27.07 -3.93 6.09
CA ASP A 139 -26.80 -4.80 4.95
C ASP A 139 -25.36 -5.33 4.98
N ALA A 140 -25.17 -6.66 5.00
CA ALA A 140 -23.85 -7.30 4.93
C ALA A 140 -23.02 -6.83 3.73
N ARG A 141 -23.68 -6.38 2.66
CA ARG A 141 -23.06 -5.77 1.48
C ARG A 141 -22.33 -4.47 1.79
N GLN A 142 -22.83 -3.66 2.73
CA GLN A 142 -22.16 -2.43 3.15
C GLN A 142 -20.82 -2.74 3.83
N LEU A 143 -20.77 -3.80 4.63
CA LEU A 143 -19.53 -4.26 5.24
C LEU A 143 -18.53 -4.74 4.18
N ALA A 144 -18.98 -5.50 3.18
CA ALA A 144 -18.14 -5.90 2.05
C ALA A 144 -17.59 -4.70 1.25
N VAL A 145 -18.37 -3.62 1.12
CA VAL A 145 -17.90 -2.35 0.51
C VAL A 145 -16.81 -1.72 1.35
N LEU A 146 -16.96 -1.64 2.68
CA LEU A 146 -15.92 -1.11 3.56
C LEU A 146 -14.64 -1.95 3.48
N GLU A 147 -14.77 -3.28 3.50
CA GLU A 147 -13.65 -4.21 3.35
C GLU A 147 -12.90 -3.96 2.04
N GLY A 148 -13.59 -3.91 0.89
CA GLY A 148 -12.96 -3.66 -0.40
C GLY A 148 -12.32 -2.27 -0.54
N GLN A 149 -12.93 -1.24 0.07
CA GLN A 149 -12.36 0.10 0.11
C GLN A 149 -11.07 0.15 0.94
N LEU A 150 -11.07 -0.52 2.09
CA LEU A 150 -9.88 -0.66 2.93
C LEU A 150 -8.80 -1.49 2.24
N THR A 151 -9.16 -2.55 1.49
CA THR A 151 -8.24 -3.36 0.70
C THR A 151 -7.40 -2.47 -0.24
N TRP A 152 -8.05 -1.60 -1.03
CA TRP A 152 -7.34 -0.66 -1.90
C TRP A 152 -6.40 0.25 -1.13
N LEU A 153 -6.87 0.86 -0.05
CA LEU A 153 -6.08 1.81 0.72
C LEU A 153 -4.87 1.13 1.41
N VAL A 154 -5.02 -0.12 1.86
CA VAL A 154 -3.93 -0.90 2.45
C VAL A 154 -2.89 -1.28 1.39
N TYR A 155 -3.32 -1.78 0.21
CA TYR A 155 -2.39 -2.04 -0.90
C TYR A 155 -1.62 -0.80 -1.34
N ILE A 156 -2.32 0.32 -1.51
CA ILE A 156 -1.70 1.60 -1.90
C ILE A 156 -0.70 2.04 -0.82
N THR A 157 -1.07 1.95 0.46
CA THR A 157 -0.16 2.28 1.58
C THR A 157 1.10 1.43 1.53
N GLY A 158 0.95 0.10 1.35
CA GLY A 158 2.09 -0.82 1.23
C GLY A 158 3.00 -0.48 0.05
N ALA A 159 2.43 -0.23 -1.13
CA ALA A 159 3.19 0.12 -2.33
C ALA A 159 3.96 1.44 -2.17
N VAL A 160 3.32 2.47 -1.62
CA VAL A 160 3.92 3.80 -1.42
C VAL A 160 5.06 3.75 -0.39
N ILE A 161 4.92 2.95 0.68
CA ILE A 161 5.99 2.69 1.64
C ILE A 161 7.15 1.97 0.95
N ARG A 162 6.87 0.90 0.20
CA ARG A 162 7.90 0.12 -0.52
C ARG A 162 8.72 0.99 -1.48
N GLY A 163 8.09 1.92 -2.19
CA GLY A 163 8.79 2.82 -3.11
C GLY A 163 9.69 3.85 -2.45
N ARG A 164 9.81 3.85 -1.12
CA ARG A 164 10.94 4.50 -0.44
C ARG A 164 12.28 3.96 -0.95
N LEU A 165 12.38 2.68 -1.34
CA LEU A 165 13.61 2.09 -1.85
C LEU A 165 14.11 2.73 -3.16
N SER A 166 13.22 3.37 -3.92
CA SER A 166 13.53 4.03 -5.19
C SER A 166 13.59 5.56 -5.09
N THR A 167 13.36 6.14 -3.90
CA THR A 167 13.26 7.60 -3.70
C THR A 167 14.13 8.06 -2.53
N SER A 168 14.58 9.33 -2.54
CA SER A 168 15.39 9.88 -1.46
C SER A 168 14.64 9.82 -0.13
N SER A 169 15.29 9.35 0.94
CA SER A 169 14.67 9.24 2.26
C SER A 169 15.02 10.39 3.20
N SER A 170 14.08 10.82 4.03
CA SER A 170 14.27 11.83 5.08
C SER A 170 13.48 11.48 6.34
N GLU A 171 13.88 12.01 7.49
CA GLU A 171 13.17 11.83 8.77
C GLU A 171 11.68 12.20 8.68
N THR A 172 11.36 13.26 7.94
CA THR A 172 9.98 13.70 7.71
C THR A 172 9.19 12.65 6.92
N MET A 173 9.79 12.04 5.90
CA MET A 173 9.12 11.00 5.11
C MET A 173 8.89 9.71 5.92
N GLU A 174 9.82 9.32 6.81
CA GLU A 174 9.58 8.16 7.68
C GLU A 174 8.49 8.43 8.73
N ALA A 175 8.37 9.68 9.21
CA ALA A 175 7.26 10.06 10.07
C ALA A 175 5.91 9.89 9.34
N LEU A 176 5.83 10.33 8.07
CA LEU A 176 4.64 10.13 7.24
C LEU A 176 4.35 8.64 6.98
N ASP A 177 5.39 7.85 6.68
CA ASP A 177 5.26 6.39 6.55
C ASP A 177 4.74 5.76 7.86
N GLY A 178 5.17 6.27 9.02
CA GLY A 178 4.71 5.84 10.35
C GLY A 178 3.25 6.16 10.60
N ASP A 179 2.80 7.36 10.23
CA ASP A 179 1.40 7.78 10.37
C ASP A 179 0.45 6.96 9.48
N LEU A 180 0.88 6.62 8.26
CA LEU A 180 0.15 5.72 7.37
C LEU A 180 0.12 4.29 7.94
N SER A 181 1.28 3.78 8.34
CA SER A 181 1.42 2.42 8.90
C SER A 181 0.56 2.25 10.16
N ALA A 182 0.51 3.26 11.04
CA ALA A 182 -0.30 3.24 12.25
C ALA A 182 -1.80 3.02 11.97
N ARG A 183 -2.31 3.46 10.82
CA ARG A 183 -3.70 3.19 10.42
C ARG A 183 -3.91 1.74 10.03
N VAL A 184 -2.97 1.15 9.29
CA VAL A 184 -3.04 -0.27 8.91
C VAL A 184 -2.94 -1.18 10.15
N PHE A 185 -2.04 -0.88 11.09
CA PHE A 185 -1.95 -1.62 12.35
C PHE A 185 -3.19 -1.46 13.24
N ARG A 186 -3.77 -0.25 13.33
CA ARG A 186 -5.05 -0.05 14.04
C ARG A 186 -6.18 -0.85 13.37
N LEU A 187 -6.25 -0.83 12.05
CA LEU A 187 -7.22 -1.61 11.29
C LEU A 187 -7.08 -3.11 11.57
N LEU A 188 -5.86 -3.64 11.61
CA LEU A 188 -5.62 -5.03 11.99
C LEU A 188 -6.20 -5.36 13.37
N GLY A 189 -6.02 -4.47 14.35
CA GLY A 189 -6.64 -4.61 15.66
C GLY A 189 -8.17 -4.67 15.59
N VAL A 190 -8.81 -3.85 14.74
CA VAL A 190 -10.27 -3.89 14.53
C VAL A 190 -10.70 -5.19 13.83
N MET A 191 -9.93 -5.62 12.84
CA MET A 191 -10.14 -6.85 12.07
C MET A 191 -10.14 -8.11 12.95
N GLU A 192 -9.45 -8.08 14.09
CA GLU A 192 -9.40 -9.16 15.08
C GLU A 192 -10.50 -9.04 16.15
N ASN A 193 -11.53 -8.21 16.01
CA ASN A 193 -12.55 -8.00 17.05
C ASN A 193 -13.99 -8.20 16.58
N GLY A 194 -14.84 -8.65 17.50
CA GLY A 194 -16.30 -8.68 17.33
C GLY A 194 -16.76 -9.49 16.11
N LEU A 195 -17.70 -8.91 15.35
CA LEU A 195 -18.28 -9.51 14.14
C LEU A 195 -17.23 -9.87 13.07
N HIS A 196 -16.11 -9.14 13.02
CA HIS A 196 -15.09 -9.29 11.97
C HIS A 196 -14.38 -10.65 12.03
N GLN A 197 -14.25 -11.24 13.22
CA GLN A 197 -13.67 -12.59 13.39
C GLN A 197 -14.54 -13.70 12.79
N GLN A 198 -15.80 -13.43 12.45
CA GLN A 198 -16.70 -14.46 11.91
C GLN A 198 -16.73 -14.47 10.38
N ARG A 199 -15.93 -13.61 9.73
CA ARG A 199 -16.00 -13.34 8.29
C ARG A 199 -14.89 -14.00 7.48
N PHE A 200 -14.17 -14.98 8.03
CA PHE A 200 -13.06 -15.66 7.34
C PHE A 200 -13.47 -16.37 6.03
N ARG A 201 -14.76 -16.65 5.83
CA ARG A 201 -15.28 -17.25 4.58
C ARG A 201 -15.66 -16.21 3.52
N GLU A 202 -15.68 -14.94 3.87
CA GLU A 202 -16.12 -13.87 2.99
C GLU A 202 -14.97 -13.41 2.09
N ARG A 203 -15.18 -13.40 0.77
CA ARG A 203 -14.14 -13.02 -0.20
C ARG A 203 -13.61 -11.60 0.04
N SER A 204 -14.49 -10.65 0.37
CA SER A 204 -14.12 -9.26 0.67
C SER A 204 -13.20 -9.18 1.89
N ARG A 205 -13.43 -10.02 2.90
CA ARG A 205 -12.56 -10.13 4.07
C ARG A 205 -11.20 -10.76 3.72
N GLN A 206 -11.20 -11.86 2.96
CA GLN A 206 -9.97 -12.54 2.53
C GLN A 206 -9.05 -11.59 1.74
N ARG A 207 -9.61 -10.77 0.84
CA ARG A 207 -8.84 -9.76 0.09
C ARG A 207 -8.22 -8.70 1.01
N LEU A 208 -8.91 -8.30 2.08
CA LEU A 208 -8.36 -7.37 3.06
C LEU A 208 -7.18 -7.99 3.82
N ASP A 209 -7.26 -9.25 4.22
CA ASP A 209 -6.12 -9.94 4.84
C ASP A 209 -4.94 -10.11 3.87
N LEU A 210 -5.19 -10.39 2.58
CA LEU A 210 -4.14 -10.41 1.55
C LEU A 210 -3.45 -9.04 1.41
N ALA A 211 -4.23 -7.95 1.43
CA ALA A 211 -3.68 -6.60 1.42
C ALA A 211 -2.80 -6.33 2.65
N VAL A 212 -3.22 -6.79 3.84
CA VAL A 212 -2.42 -6.67 5.08
C VAL A 212 -1.10 -7.45 4.97
N LEU A 213 -1.12 -8.67 4.42
CA LEU A 213 0.11 -9.45 4.17
C LEU A 213 1.06 -8.71 3.20
N SER A 214 0.52 -8.18 2.10
CA SER A 214 1.30 -7.38 1.13
C SER A 214 1.87 -6.10 1.74
N PHE A 215 1.11 -5.45 2.63
CA PHE A 215 1.59 -4.33 3.43
C PHE A 215 2.75 -4.77 4.34
N PHE A 216 2.65 -5.90 5.03
CA PHE A 216 3.73 -6.38 5.89
C PHE A 216 5.00 -6.73 5.13
N GLN A 217 4.89 -7.40 3.98
CA GLN A 217 6.04 -7.63 3.10
C GLN A 217 6.71 -6.30 2.73
N SER A 218 5.91 -5.30 2.37
CA SER A 218 6.39 -3.97 1.98
C SER A 218 7.04 -3.21 3.13
N PHE A 219 6.39 -3.18 4.29
CA PHE A 219 6.90 -2.51 5.49
C PHE A 219 8.19 -3.17 5.98
N ARG A 220 8.20 -4.50 6.06
CA ARG A 220 9.36 -5.28 6.51
C ARG A 220 10.58 -5.02 5.65
N ARG A 221 10.43 -5.06 4.33
CA ARG A 221 11.51 -4.81 3.38
C ARG A 221 12.15 -3.42 3.53
N VAL A 222 11.42 -2.45 4.06
CA VAL A 222 11.90 -1.07 4.25
C VAL A 222 12.39 -0.83 5.69
N TYR A 223 11.74 -1.43 6.69
CA TYR A 223 11.87 -1.04 8.10
C TYR A 223 12.30 -2.17 9.06
N VAL A 224 12.38 -3.41 8.60
CA VAL A 224 12.71 -4.58 9.43
C VAL A 224 13.86 -5.35 8.74
N GLY A 225 15.09 -4.97 9.05
CA GLY A 225 16.33 -5.58 8.53
C GLY A 225 17.58 -5.01 9.23
N GLU A 226 18.73 -5.68 9.09
CA GLU A 226 19.97 -5.48 9.89
C GLU A 226 20.48 -4.01 9.94
N THR A 227 20.22 -3.19 8.93
CA THR A 227 20.66 -1.79 8.87
C THR A 227 19.65 -0.77 9.41
N VAL A 228 18.42 -1.19 9.73
CA VAL A 228 17.40 -0.28 10.27
C VAL A 228 17.59 -0.17 11.78
N MET A 229 18.50 0.73 12.15
CA MET A 229 18.74 1.14 13.54
C MET A 229 17.42 1.40 14.26
N HIS A 230 17.39 1.05 15.55
CA HIS A 230 16.29 1.15 16.51
C HIS A 230 15.68 2.56 16.72
N SER A 231 15.93 3.52 15.82
CA SER A 231 15.64 4.94 15.99
C SER A 231 15.07 5.61 14.72
N SER A 232 14.33 4.88 13.89
CA SER A 232 13.59 5.52 12.78
C SER A 232 12.37 6.28 13.32
N LYS A 233 12.08 7.46 12.73
CA LYS A 233 10.88 8.25 13.07
C LYS A 233 9.58 7.47 12.81
N VAL A 234 9.62 6.43 11.97
CA VAL A 234 8.51 5.52 11.73
C VAL A 234 8.06 4.86 13.04
N TYR A 235 9.00 4.37 13.85
CA TYR A 235 8.72 3.66 15.10
C TYR A 235 8.30 4.61 16.21
N ALA A 236 8.78 5.85 16.19
CA ALA A 236 8.31 6.91 17.08
C ALA A 236 6.81 7.20 16.85
N ARG A 237 6.41 7.40 15.58
CA ARG A 237 5.00 7.63 15.21
C ARG A 237 4.09 6.44 15.48
N LEU A 238 4.59 5.24 15.20
CA LEU A 238 3.90 4.00 15.55
C LEU A 238 3.70 3.89 17.06
N GLY A 239 4.74 4.13 17.86
CA GLY A 239 4.67 4.04 19.32
C GLY A 239 3.77 5.09 19.97
N GLU A 240 3.70 6.31 19.40
CA GLU A 240 2.76 7.36 19.80
C GLU A 240 1.29 6.94 19.57
N SER A 241 1.02 6.33 18.40
CA SER A 241 -0.34 5.94 17.99
C SER A 241 -0.79 4.61 18.59
N LEU A 242 0.16 3.69 18.80
CA LEU A 242 -0.03 2.30 19.19
C LEU A 242 1.04 1.92 20.20
N PRO A 243 0.76 2.04 21.51
CA PRO A 243 1.76 1.84 22.55
C PRO A 243 2.49 0.49 22.52
N GLY A 244 1.89 -0.53 21.90
CA GLY A 244 2.47 -1.87 21.75
C GLY A 244 3.44 -2.06 20.58
N ILE A 245 3.59 -1.07 19.68
CA ILE A 245 4.44 -1.17 18.49
C ILE A 245 5.49 -0.05 18.52
N ARG A 246 6.62 -0.32 19.18
CA ARG A 246 7.68 0.70 19.42
C ARG A 246 9.00 0.40 18.70
N ASP A 247 9.14 -0.79 18.16
CA ASP A 247 10.35 -1.23 17.49
C ASP A 247 10.03 -2.35 16.47
N HIS A 248 11.08 -2.78 15.76
CA HIS A 248 10.97 -3.82 14.75
C HIS A 248 10.58 -5.18 15.35
N LEU A 249 11.00 -5.51 16.58
CA LEU A 249 10.65 -6.77 17.25
C LEU A 249 9.14 -6.83 17.54
N ALA A 250 8.55 -5.73 17.99
CA ALA A 250 7.11 -5.61 18.17
C ALA A 250 6.36 -5.80 16.85
N VAL A 251 6.86 -5.23 15.75
CA VAL A 251 6.29 -5.45 14.41
C VAL A 251 6.41 -6.91 13.98
N LEU A 252 7.57 -7.53 14.15
CA LEU A 252 7.78 -8.96 13.84
C LEU A 252 6.82 -9.86 14.62
N ASN A 253 6.60 -9.58 15.90
CA ASN A 253 5.62 -10.31 16.71
C ASN A 253 4.20 -10.17 16.17
N VAL A 254 3.81 -8.97 15.71
CA VAL A 254 2.50 -8.75 15.08
C VAL A 254 2.39 -9.52 13.75
N ILE A 255 3.44 -9.51 12.92
CA ILE A 255 3.50 -10.27 11.67
C ILE A 255 3.34 -11.77 11.96
N MET A 256 4.11 -12.31 12.91
CA MET A 256 4.06 -13.71 13.30
C MET A 256 2.69 -14.12 13.85
N LYS A 257 2.08 -13.28 14.68
CA LYS A 257 0.71 -13.50 15.17
C LYS A 257 -0.29 -13.53 14.01
N THR A 258 -0.15 -12.62 13.05
CA THR A 258 -1.04 -12.54 11.88
C THR A 258 -0.92 -13.78 11.00
N ILE A 259 0.31 -14.20 10.70
CA ILE A 259 0.57 -15.45 9.94
C ILE A 259 -0.06 -16.65 10.65
N ALA A 260 0.17 -16.79 11.96
CA ALA A 260 -0.39 -17.90 12.74
C ALA A 260 -1.93 -17.88 12.76
N ASN A 261 -2.53 -16.70 12.89
CA ASN A 261 -3.98 -16.53 12.84
C ASN A 261 -4.52 -16.89 11.45
N ASN A 262 -3.86 -16.46 10.38
CA ASN A 262 -4.30 -16.75 9.01
C ASN A 262 -4.25 -18.24 8.70
N LEU A 263 -3.13 -18.91 9.01
CA LEU A 263 -2.96 -20.35 8.80
C LEU A 263 -3.96 -21.17 9.63
N ARG A 264 -4.41 -20.65 10.78
CA ARG A 264 -5.46 -21.29 11.59
C ARG A 264 -6.85 -21.08 11.02
N ALA A 265 -7.17 -19.88 10.53
CA ALA A 265 -8.52 -19.48 10.19
C ALA A 265 -8.90 -19.73 8.72
N TYR A 266 -7.92 -19.72 7.81
CA TYR A 266 -8.13 -19.72 6.36
C TYR A 266 -7.70 -21.04 5.68
N GLY A 267 -7.95 -22.18 6.32
CA GLY A 267 -7.57 -23.50 5.80
C GLY A 267 -8.16 -23.86 4.41
N GLU A 268 -9.13 -23.10 3.91
CA GLU A 268 -9.78 -23.28 2.60
C GLU A 268 -9.36 -22.21 1.57
N CYS A 269 -8.47 -21.27 1.90
CA CYS A 269 -8.03 -20.20 1.01
C CYS A 269 -6.52 -20.31 0.70
N ASP A 270 -6.21 -21.04 -0.38
CA ASP A 270 -4.82 -21.31 -0.80
C ASP A 270 -3.99 -20.03 -0.93
N ALA A 271 -4.55 -18.97 -1.53
CA ALA A 271 -3.85 -17.70 -1.69
C ALA A 271 -3.38 -17.09 -0.36
N LEU A 272 -4.21 -17.14 0.70
CA LEU A 272 -3.84 -16.64 2.02
C LEU A 272 -2.81 -17.53 2.71
N ILE A 273 -2.91 -18.85 2.52
CA ILE A 273 -1.94 -19.80 3.03
C ILE A 273 -0.58 -19.54 2.38
N ASP A 274 -0.52 -19.49 1.04
CA ASP A 274 0.70 -19.29 0.26
C ASP A 274 1.37 -17.94 0.60
N ASN A 275 0.60 -16.85 0.64
CA ASN A 275 1.14 -15.54 1.01
C ASN A 275 1.60 -15.47 2.47
N SER A 276 0.92 -16.17 3.38
CA SER A 276 1.33 -16.24 4.80
C SER A 276 2.63 -17.03 4.95
N LEU A 277 2.77 -18.15 4.22
CA LEU A 277 4.00 -18.96 4.22
C LEU A 277 5.16 -18.24 3.54
N SER A 278 4.91 -17.52 2.44
CA SER A 278 5.92 -16.68 1.79
C SER A 278 6.44 -15.59 2.75
N LEU A 279 5.54 -14.89 3.44
CA LEU A 279 5.95 -13.88 4.42
C LEU A 279 6.69 -14.49 5.63
N PHE A 280 6.34 -15.71 6.03
CA PHE A 280 7.05 -16.45 7.07
C PHE A 280 8.47 -16.80 6.63
N GLN A 281 8.62 -17.35 5.43
CA GLN A 281 9.93 -17.68 4.85
C GLN A 281 10.81 -16.44 4.76
N ASP A 282 10.28 -15.33 4.24
CA ASP A 282 11.01 -14.06 4.17
C ASP A 282 11.47 -13.63 5.58
N SER A 283 10.57 -13.72 6.56
CA SER A 283 10.85 -13.41 7.97
C SER A 283 11.98 -14.23 8.58
N ALA A 284 12.12 -15.50 8.19
CA ALA A 284 13.16 -16.39 8.69
C ALA A 284 14.53 -16.20 8.01
N VAL A 285 14.56 -15.83 6.73
CA VAL A 285 15.81 -15.71 5.94
C VAL A 285 16.64 -14.49 6.37
N ASP A 286 16.01 -13.42 6.83
CA ASP A 286 16.75 -12.24 7.35
C ASP A 286 17.27 -12.42 8.79
N ASP A 287 16.99 -13.56 9.43
CA ASP A 287 17.50 -13.94 10.76
C ASP A 287 18.75 -14.84 10.67
N GLU A 288 19.25 -15.13 9.45
CA GLU A 288 20.44 -15.94 9.25
C GLU A 288 21.71 -15.10 9.58
N PRO A 289 22.46 -15.44 10.64
CA PRO A 289 23.54 -14.58 11.11
C PRO A 289 24.61 -14.44 10.03
N ALA A 290 25.07 -13.20 9.83
CA ALA A 290 26.17 -12.78 8.95
C ALA A 290 27.46 -13.63 9.06
N ALA A 291 27.60 -14.47 10.09
CA ALA A 291 28.61 -15.50 10.19
C ALA A 291 28.63 -16.42 8.96
N HIS A 292 27.49 -16.85 8.41
CA HIS A 292 27.49 -17.78 7.26
C HIS A 292 27.91 -17.10 5.94
N ARG A 293 27.59 -15.80 5.75
CA ARG A 293 28.03 -15.03 4.58
C ARG A 293 29.50 -14.60 4.67
N ALA A 294 29.99 -14.29 5.87
CA ALA A 294 31.41 -14.03 6.10
C ALA A 294 32.26 -15.28 5.86
N TYR A 295 31.82 -16.45 6.34
CA TYR A 295 32.49 -17.73 6.05
C TYR A 295 32.53 -18.05 4.54
N HIS A 296 31.46 -17.75 3.80
CA HIS A 296 31.44 -18.01 2.35
C HIS A 296 32.35 -17.04 1.57
N SER A 297 32.51 -15.80 2.05
CA SER A 297 33.42 -14.81 1.45
C SER A 297 34.89 -15.09 1.79
N GLU A 298 35.19 -15.55 3.01
CA GLU A 298 36.55 -15.93 3.42
C GLU A 298 37.00 -17.24 2.75
N CYS A 299 36.10 -18.21 2.57
CA CYS A 299 36.42 -19.44 1.82
C CYS A 299 36.67 -19.19 0.33
N LEU A 300 36.03 -18.18 -0.28
CA LEU A 300 36.31 -17.76 -1.66
C LEU A 300 37.61 -16.97 -1.79
N ALA A 301 38.01 -16.22 -0.76
CA ALA A 301 39.29 -15.50 -0.72
C ALA A 301 40.50 -16.40 -0.39
N ALA A 302 40.27 -17.54 0.27
CA ALA A 302 41.31 -18.51 0.63
C ALA A 302 41.56 -19.60 -0.42
N ALA A 303 40.86 -19.58 -1.56
CA ALA A 303 41.14 -20.49 -2.67
C ALA A 303 42.50 -20.14 -3.30
N PRO A 304 43.48 -21.06 -3.35
CA PRO A 304 44.75 -20.79 -4.00
C PRO A 304 44.51 -20.56 -5.48
N GLN A 305 44.97 -19.40 -5.98
CA GLN A 305 45.00 -19.11 -7.41
C GLN A 305 45.90 -20.15 -8.09
N LEU A 306 45.28 -21.09 -8.81
CA LEU A 306 45.91 -21.97 -9.78
C LEU A 306 45.84 -21.34 -11.16
#